data_AF-A0A1Q2MGR5-F1
#
_entry.id   AF-A0A1Q2MGR5-F1
#
_cell.length_a   1.000
_cell.length_b   1.000
_cell.length_c   1.000
_cell.angle_alpha   90.00
_cell.angle_beta   90.00
_cell.angle_gamma   90.00
#
_symmetry.space_group_name_H-M   'P 1'
#
loop_
_entity.id
_entity.type
_entity.pdbx_description
1 polymer ?
#
loop_
_entity_poly.entity_id
_entity_poly.type
_entity_poly.pdbx_seq_one_letter_code
_entity_poly.pdbx_strand_id
1 'polypeptide(L)'
;MSKRETASLVIKLMGVFVLIRSIPNMGAAISYMMYDHQFQDDSGINIMLIRVLAAAAGILIPLVFSLAVIKLSDRIAGWLVKEDAVMPAGPALSSDNVMRVVISCMGVYFIVLTLPLLLSYAGSAITSALGSGRGPEGYTRMFGGGLNRVLPSVIQLLLGIWLFAGSRGIVKFWNKIRK
;
A
#
# COMPACT_ATOMS: atom_id res chain seq x y z
N MET A 1 -20.30 2.13 -23.44
CA MET A 1 -19.12 2.07 -22.56
C MET A 1 -18.22 0.92 -22.97
N SER A 2 -16.95 1.19 -23.22
CA SER A 2 -15.97 0.16 -23.60
C SER A 2 -15.50 -0.63 -22.36
N LYS A 3 -15.03 -1.88 -22.56
CA LYS A 3 -14.47 -2.71 -21.47
C LYS A 3 -13.30 -2.02 -20.75
N ARG A 4 -12.54 -1.20 -21.50
CA ARG A 4 -11.43 -0.39 -21.00
C ARG A 4 -11.93 0.77 -20.12
N GLU A 5 -13.02 1.43 -20.51
CA GLU A 5 -13.65 2.48 -19.69
C GLU A 5 -14.15 1.92 -18.35
N THR A 6 -14.79 0.75 -18.34
CA THR A 6 -15.24 0.12 -17.09
C THR A 6 -14.05 -0.26 -16.20
N ALA A 7 -12.99 -0.84 -16.76
CA ALA A 7 -11.78 -1.16 -16.00
C ALA A 7 -11.09 0.09 -15.43
N SER A 8 -10.98 1.16 -16.23
CA SER A 8 -10.44 2.44 -15.76
C SER A 8 -11.30 3.04 -14.65
N LEU A 9 -12.62 2.97 -14.78
CA LEU A 9 -13.55 3.45 -13.76
C LEU A 9 -13.38 2.70 -12.43
N VAL A 10 -13.26 1.37 -12.47
CA VAL A 10 -13.00 0.55 -11.26
C VAL A 10 -11.64 0.90 -10.63
N ILE A 11 -10.60 1.13 -11.42
CA ILE A 11 -9.28 1.54 -10.93
C ILE A 11 -9.33 2.94 -10.30
N LYS A 12 -10.05 3.89 -10.92
CA LYS A 12 -10.27 5.24 -10.33
C LYS A 12 -11.02 5.14 -9.01
N LEU A 13 -12.07 4.33 -8.95
CA LEU A 13 -12.84 4.06 -7.72
C LEU A 13 -11.95 3.46 -6.62
N MET A 14 -11.05 2.55 -6.99
CA MET A 14 -10.05 2.00 -6.07
C MET A 14 -9.10 3.09 -5.56
N GLY A 15 -8.61 3.98 -6.44
CA GLY A 15 -7.80 5.13 -6.04
C GLY A 15 -8.53 6.05 -5.05
N VAL A 16 -9.80 6.38 -5.31
CA VAL A 16 -10.64 7.18 -4.39
C VAL A 16 -10.83 6.47 -3.05
N PHE A 17 -11.09 5.15 -3.07
CA PHE A 17 -11.23 4.36 -1.85
C PHE A 17 -9.95 4.40 -1.00
N VAL A 18 -8.78 4.29 -1.63
CA VAL A 18 -7.48 4.46 -0.95
C VAL A 18 -7.36 5.85 -0.31
N LEU A 19 -7.83 6.89 -1.00
CA LEU A 19 -7.79 8.27 -0.50
C LEU A 19 -8.63 8.40 0.78
N ILE A 20 -9.88 7.94 0.75
CA ILE A 20 -10.79 7.94 1.90
C ILE A 20 -10.19 7.13 3.06
N ARG A 21 -9.62 5.95 2.75
CA ARG A 21 -8.98 5.08 3.73
C ARG A 21 -7.74 5.70 4.37
N SER A 22 -7.11 6.70 3.75
CA SER A 22 -5.94 7.39 4.28
C SER A 22 -6.28 8.48 5.31
N ILE A 23 -7.54 8.94 5.37
CA ILE A 23 -7.98 9.99 6.29
C ILE A 23 -7.75 9.62 7.77
N PRO A 24 -8.10 8.40 8.25
CA PRO A 24 -7.85 8.02 9.65
C PRO A 24 -6.37 8.06 10.05
N ASN A 25 -5.44 7.87 9.10
CA ASN A 25 -4.01 7.95 9.38
C ASN A 25 -3.57 9.37 9.75
N MET A 26 -4.33 10.40 9.33
CA MET A 26 -4.08 11.78 9.77
C MET A 26 -4.32 11.97 11.27
N GLY A 27 -5.32 11.28 11.83
CA GLY A 27 -5.59 11.32 13.27
C GLY A 27 -4.43 10.77 14.08
N ALA A 28 -3.85 9.65 13.64
CA ALA A 28 -2.67 9.06 14.29
C ALA A 28 -1.46 10.00 14.24
N ALA A 29 -1.24 10.69 13.12
CA ALA A 29 -0.15 11.67 13.00
C ALA A 29 -0.31 12.86 13.97
N ILE A 30 -1.54 13.36 14.12
CA ILE A 30 -1.84 14.45 15.07
C ILE A 30 -1.61 13.97 16.51
N SER A 31 -2.02 12.75 16.85
CA SER A 31 -1.74 12.18 18.18
C SER A 31 -0.24 12.14 18.49
N TYR A 32 0.62 11.80 17.52
CA TYR A 32 2.07 11.83 17.72
C TYR A 32 2.63 13.24 17.99
N MET A 33 2.00 14.29 17.45
CA MET A 33 2.38 15.68 17.72
C MET A 33 1.92 16.16 19.10
N MET A 34 0.82 15.64 19.63
CA MET A 34 0.26 16.08 20.92
C MET A 34 0.92 15.42 22.14
N TYR A 35 1.49 14.23 22.00
CA TYR A 35 2.10 13.48 23.12
C TYR A 35 3.49 13.98 23.57
N ASP A 36 3.93 15.15 23.12
CA ASP A 36 5.34 15.53 23.08
C ASP A 36 5.86 16.41 24.24
N HIS A 37 5.14 16.51 25.35
CA HIS A 37 5.56 17.35 26.50
C HIS A 37 6.67 16.73 27.39
N GLN A 38 7.43 15.73 26.93
CA GLN A 38 8.40 15.02 27.77
C GLN A 38 9.87 15.03 27.31
N PHE A 39 10.21 15.67 26.19
CA PHE A 39 11.59 15.64 25.67
C PHE A 39 12.26 17.02 25.76
N GLN A 40 12.97 17.29 26.86
CA GLN A 40 13.71 18.54 27.10
C GLN A 40 15.20 18.51 26.69
N ASP A 41 15.72 17.38 26.19
CA ASP A 41 17.11 17.24 25.74
C ASP A 41 17.27 17.41 24.21
N ASP A 42 18.47 17.82 23.76
CA ASP A 42 18.85 17.95 22.34
C ASP A 42 18.64 16.65 21.53
N SER A 43 18.74 15.49 22.18
CA SER A 43 18.43 14.19 21.59
C SER A 43 16.93 13.99 21.32
N GLY A 44 16.09 14.66 22.10
CA GLY A 44 14.64 14.70 21.98
C GLY A 44 14.16 15.36 20.69
N ILE A 45 14.79 16.47 20.30
CA ILE A 45 14.45 17.21 19.08
C ILE A 45 14.66 16.33 17.83
N ASN A 46 15.78 15.62 17.73
CA ASN A 46 16.04 14.72 16.59
C ASN A 46 15.05 13.56 16.52
N ILE A 47 14.67 12.98 17.67
CA ILE A 47 13.69 11.89 17.74
C ILE A 47 12.30 12.39 17.37
N MET A 48 11.90 13.58 17.83
CA MET A 48 10.65 14.25 17.45
C MET A 48 10.59 14.47 15.94
N LEU A 49 11.63 15.03 15.34
CA LEU A 49 11.69 15.34 13.91
C LEU A 49 11.52 14.07 13.05
N ILE A 50 12.18 12.96 13.44
CA ILE A 50 12.04 11.66 12.76
C ILE A 50 10.61 11.11 12.90
N ARG A 51 9.98 11.22 14.07
CA ARG A 51 8.59 10.78 14.28
C ARG A 51 7.60 11.59 13.44
N VAL A 52 7.76 12.91 13.41
CA VAL A 52 6.94 13.81 12.58
C VAL A 52 7.13 13.49 11.10
N LEU A 53 8.37 13.29 10.64
CA LEU A 53 8.67 12.88 9.26
C LEU A 53 8.05 11.52 8.92
N ALA A 54 8.14 10.53 9.81
CA ALA A 54 7.53 9.21 9.60
C ALA A 54 6.00 9.30 9.54
N ALA A 55 5.38 10.09 10.41
CA ALA A 55 3.94 10.35 10.40
C ALA A 55 3.49 11.08 9.13
N ALA A 56 4.22 12.11 8.72
CA ALA A 56 3.98 12.83 7.47
C ALA A 56 4.13 11.90 6.25
N ALA A 57 5.15 11.05 6.22
CA ALA A 57 5.35 10.05 5.18
C ALA A 57 4.19 9.05 5.12
N GLY A 58 3.66 8.62 6.28
CA GLY A 58 2.49 7.74 6.39
C GLY A 58 1.20 8.32 5.82
N ILE A 59 1.10 9.65 5.67
CA ILE A 59 -0.03 10.34 5.02
C ILE A 59 0.28 10.64 3.55
N LEU A 60 1.44 11.23 3.30
CA LEU A 60 1.82 11.72 1.97
C LEU A 60 1.98 10.57 0.98
N ILE A 61 2.57 9.44 1.39
CA ILE A 61 2.83 8.32 0.48
C ILE A 61 1.53 7.68 -0.02
N PRO A 62 0.56 7.29 0.83
CA PRO A 62 -0.74 6.81 0.36
C PRO A 62 -1.51 7.81 -0.50
N LEU A 63 -1.41 9.11 -0.17
CA LEU A 63 -2.08 10.17 -0.92
C LEU A 63 -1.49 10.33 -2.33
N VAL A 64 -0.16 10.43 -2.43
CA VAL A 64 0.55 10.49 -3.72
C VAL A 64 0.30 9.22 -4.52
N PHE A 65 0.31 8.06 -3.87
CA PHE A 65 0.04 6.78 -4.52
C PHE A 65 -1.40 6.70 -5.05
N SER A 66 -2.40 7.14 -4.28
CA SER A 66 -3.79 7.24 -4.72
C SER A 66 -3.92 8.12 -5.96
N LEU A 67 -3.34 9.32 -5.94
CA LEU A 67 -3.34 10.24 -7.07
C LEU A 67 -2.64 9.64 -8.29
N ALA A 68 -1.54 8.93 -8.08
CA ALA A 68 -0.83 8.23 -9.14
C ALA A 68 -1.71 7.13 -9.77
N VAL A 69 -2.41 6.33 -8.95
CA VAL A 69 -3.34 5.29 -9.43
C VAL A 69 -4.50 5.92 -10.22
N ILE A 70 -5.05 7.04 -9.77
CA ILE A 70 -6.13 7.77 -10.47
C ILE A 70 -5.62 8.31 -11.82
N LYS A 71 -4.45 8.98 -11.84
CA LYS A 71 -3.89 9.54 -13.08
C LYS A 71 -3.44 8.45 -14.06
N LEU A 72 -2.93 7.33 -13.57
CA LEU A 72 -2.45 6.22 -14.40
C LEU A 72 -3.55 5.19 -14.70
N SER A 73 -4.79 5.42 -14.29
CA SER A 73 -5.86 4.43 -14.40
C SER A 73 -6.10 3.98 -15.84
N ASP A 74 -6.04 4.90 -16.82
CA ASP A 74 -6.25 4.59 -18.24
C ASP A 74 -5.11 3.76 -18.83
N ARG A 75 -3.90 3.92 -18.28
CA ARG A 75 -2.71 3.14 -18.65
C ARG A 75 -2.75 1.76 -17.99
N ILE A 76 -3.14 1.67 -16.72
CA ILE A 76 -3.32 0.40 -16.00
C ILE A 76 -4.47 -0.40 -16.64
N ALA A 77 -5.57 0.25 -17.03
CA ALA A 77 -6.70 -0.38 -17.71
C ALA A 77 -6.30 -0.95 -19.08
N GLY A 78 -5.53 -0.19 -19.87
CA GLY A 78 -5.00 -0.68 -21.16
C GLY A 78 -3.97 -1.82 -20.98
N TRP A 79 -3.21 -1.79 -19.88
CA TRP A 79 -2.35 -2.92 -19.54
C TRP A 79 -3.15 -4.14 -19.08
N LEU A 80 -4.24 -3.99 -18.33
CA LEU A 80 -5.04 -5.14 -17.88
C LEU A 80 -5.89 -5.77 -18.98
N VAL A 81 -6.51 -4.94 -19.81
CA VAL A 81 -7.39 -5.32 -20.90
C VAL A 81 -6.65 -5.06 -22.20
N LYS A 82 -5.94 -6.08 -22.72
CA LYS A 82 -5.34 -6.00 -24.06
C LYS A 82 -6.45 -5.65 -25.06
N GLU A 83 -6.28 -4.51 -25.73
CA GLU A 83 -7.08 -4.06 -26.87
C GLU A 83 -6.82 -4.98 -28.06
N ASP A 84 -7.41 -6.17 -28.08
CA ASP A 84 -7.44 -6.98 -29.29
C ASP A 84 -8.73 -7.78 -29.31
N ALA A 85 -9.80 -7.06 -29.64
CA ALA A 85 -10.67 -7.45 -30.74
C ALA A 85 -11.76 -6.38 -30.83
N VAL A 86 -11.85 -5.76 -32.01
CA VAL A 86 -13.12 -5.25 -32.52
C VAL A 86 -14.05 -6.45 -32.64
N MET A 87 -14.58 -6.94 -31.53
CA MET A 87 -15.69 -7.88 -31.54
C MET A 87 -16.97 -7.08 -31.64
N PRO A 88 -17.92 -7.52 -32.48
CA PRO A 88 -19.17 -6.83 -32.70
C PRO A 88 -19.90 -6.62 -31.37
N ALA A 89 -20.62 -5.50 -31.28
CA ALA A 89 -21.40 -5.05 -30.14
C ALA A 89 -22.04 -6.21 -29.36
N GLY A 90 -21.39 -6.63 -28.29
CA GLY A 90 -21.84 -7.67 -27.37
C GLY A 90 -21.69 -7.16 -25.93
N PRO A 91 -22.73 -7.19 -25.07
CA PRO A 91 -22.75 -6.42 -23.83
C PRO A 91 -21.91 -7.02 -22.69
N ALA A 92 -21.30 -8.19 -22.87
CA ALA A 92 -20.70 -8.92 -21.76
C ALA A 92 -19.18 -8.65 -21.65
N LEU A 93 -18.78 -7.99 -20.57
CA LEU A 93 -17.45 -8.14 -20.01
C LEU A 93 -17.18 -9.64 -19.80
N SER A 94 -16.10 -10.16 -20.41
CA SER A 94 -15.68 -11.54 -20.13
C SER A 94 -15.38 -11.66 -18.64
N SER A 95 -15.94 -12.70 -18.00
CA SER A 95 -15.73 -12.99 -16.58
C SER A 95 -14.24 -12.99 -16.20
N ASP A 96 -13.38 -13.47 -17.11
CA ASP A 96 -11.92 -13.45 -16.97
C ASP A 96 -11.34 -12.04 -16.81
N ASN A 97 -11.86 -11.07 -17.58
CA ASN A 97 -11.38 -9.70 -17.54
C ASN A 97 -11.80 -9.00 -16.25
N VAL A 98 -13.03 -9.25 -15.79
CA VAL A 98 -13.51 -8.76 -14.49
C VAL A 98 -12.65 -9.32 -13.37
N MET A 99 -12.39 -10.64 -13.38
CA MET A 99 -11.56 -11.29 -12.36
C MET A 99 -10.13 -10.73 -12.32
N ARG A 100 -9.51 -10.45 -13.47
CA ARG A 100 -8.19 -9.79 -13.51
C ARG A 100 -8.21 -8.40 -12.87
N VAL A 101 -9.22 -7.60 -13.20
CA VAL A 101 -9.37 -6.24 -12.63
C VAL A 101 -9.54 -6.33 -11.12
N VAL A 102 -10.40 -7.22 -10.63
CA VAL A 102 -10.62 -7.42 -9.19
C VAL A 102 -9.35 -7.88 -8.47
N ILE A 103 -8.62 -8.87 -9.00
CA ILE A 103 -7.36 -9.36 -8.41
C ILE A 103 -6.31 -8.24 -8.38
N SER A 104 -6.23 -7.45 -9.46
CA SER A 104 -5.34 -6.30 -9.51
C SER A 104 -5.69 -5.25 -8.45
N CYS A 105 -6.99 -4.93 -8.29
CA CYS A 105 -7.45 -4.01 -7.25
C CYS A 105 -7.15 -4.53 -5.84
N MET A 106 -7.29 -5.84 -5.59
CA MET A 106 -6.87 -6.46 -4.33
C MET A 106 -5.36 -6.32 -4.08
N GLY A 107 -4.53 -6.45 -5.13
CA GLY A 107 -3.09 -6.21 -5.02
C GLY A 107 -2.76 -4.78 -4.62
N VAL A 108 -3.38 -3.79 -5.28
CA VAL A 108 -3.27 -2.36 -4.93
C VAL A 108 -3.70 -2.11 -3.49
N TYR A 109 -4.80 -2.73 -3.06
CA TYR A 109 -5.29 -2.60 -1.69
C TYR A 109 -4.25 -3.06 -0.66
N PHE A 110 -3.64 -4.23 -0.87
CA PHE A 110 -2.61 -4.73 0.04
C PHE A 110 -1.35 -3.85 0.07
N ILE A 111 -0.91 -3.33 -1.07
CA ILE A 111 0.23 -2.41 -1.14
C ILE A 111 -0.05 -1.14 -0.32
N VAL A 112 -1.22 -0.54 -0.51
CA VAL A 112 -1.63 0.67 0.21
C VAL A 112 -1.72 0.43 1.70
N LEU A 113 -2.25 -0.73 2.11
CA LEU A 113 -2.43 -1.05 3.52
C LEU A 113 -1.09 -1.30 4.24
N THR A 114 -0.12 -1.87 3.54
CA THR A 114 1.17 -2.28 4.13
C THR A 114 2.22 -1.18 4.13
N LEU A 115 2.18 -0.26 3.15
CA LEU A 115 3.10 0.87 3.06
C LEU A 115 3.21 1.73 4.34
N PRO A 116 2.12 2.26 4.91
CA PRO A 116 2.19 3.08 6.12
C PRO A 116 2.68 2.29 7.34
N LEU A 117 2.34 1.00 7.43
CA LEU A 117 2.84 0.12 8.49
C LEU A 117 4.36 -0.05 8.40
N LEU A 118 4.90 -0.32 7.20
CA LEU A 118 6.34 -0.47 7.00
C LEU A 118 7.11 0.82 7.31
N LEU A 119 6.57 1.98 6.93
CA LEU A 119 7.16 3.28 7.25
C LEU A 119 7.16 3.55 8.76
N SER A 120 6.07 3.17 9.45
CA SER A 120 5.98 3.30 10.90
C SER A 120 7.00 2.41 11.60
N TYR A 121 7.18 1.17 11.12
CA TYR A 121 8.22 0.27 11.63
C TYR A 121 9.62 0.81 11.34
N ALA A 122 9.88 1.31 10.13
CA ALA A 122 11.17 1.91 9.77
C ALA A 122 11.49 3.12 10.67
N GLY A 123 10.53 4.02 10.88
CA GLY A 123 10.68 5.16 11.80
C GLY A 123 10.95 4.69 13.24
N SER A 124 10.21 3.69 13.72
CA SER A 124 10.42 3.14 15.07
C SER A 124 11.80 2.48 15.22
N ALA A 125 12.29 1.80 14.19
CA ALA A 125 13.61 1.18 14.18
C ALA A 125 14.71 2.25 14.20
N ILE A 126 14.59 3.31 13.38
CA ILE A 126 15.55 4.42 13.36
C ILE A 126 15.59 5.13 14.71
N THR A 127 14.43 5.46 15.30
CA THR A 127 14.39 6.12 16.62
C THR A 127 14.95 5.23 17.73
N SER A 128 14.73 3.92 17.65
CA SER A 128 15.30 2.95 18.60
C SER A 128 16.82 2.85 18.44
N ALA A 129 17.35 2.88 17.20
CA ALA A 129 18.79 2.89 16.93
C ALA A 129 19.48 4.16 17.45
N LEU A 130 18.77 5.30 17.43
CA LEU A 130 19.29 6.59 17.89
C LEU A 130 19.13 6.81 19.40
N GLY A 131 18.05 6.30 20.00
CA GLY A 131 17.72 6.52 21.41
C GLY A 131 18.23 5.42 22.36
N SER A 132 18.49 4.20 21.87
CA SER A 132 19.15 3.19 22.69
C SER A 132 20.66 3.39 22.63
N GLY A 133 21.25 3.84 23.74
CA GLY A 133 22.69 3.69 23.95
C GLY A 133 23.09 2.24 23.61
N ARG A 134 24.26 2.06 22.99
CA ARG A 134 24.79 0.82 22.38
C ARG A 134 24.92 -0.37 23.36
N GLY A 135 23.83 -0.79 23.98
CA GLY A 135 23.76 -1.84 24.99
C GLY A 135 23.15 -3.14 24.42
N PRO A 136 23.47 -4.30 25.00
CA PRO A 136 22.96 -5.62 24.56
C PRO A 136 21.43 -5.73 24.57
N GLU A 137 20.75 -4.96 25.43
CA GLU A 137 19.29 -4.94 25.57
C GLU A 137 18.56 -4.23 24.41
N GLY A 138 19.23 -3.29 23.72
CA GLY A 138 18.68 -2.60 22.56
C GLY A 138 18.54 -3.54 21.35
N TYR A 139 19.54 -4.39 21.12
CA TYR A 139 19.57 -5.36 20.02
C TYR A 139 18.51 -6.47 20.18
N THR A 140 18.30 -6.96 21.40
CA THR A 140 17.30 -8.01 21.68
C THR A 140 15.87 -7.49 21.51
N ARG A 141 15.58 -6.24 21.88
CA ARG A 141 14.27 -5.61 21.62
C ARG A 141 14.02 -5.34 20.12
N MET A 142 15.06 -4.94 19.37
CA MET A 142 14.99 -4.73 17.93
C MET A 142 14.76 -6.02 17.15
N PHE A 143 15.56 -7.06 17.41
CA PHE A 143 15.52 -8.31 16.64
C PHE A 143 14.44 -9.29 17.12
N GLY A 144 14.24 -9.43 18.44
CA GLY A 144 13.30 -10.41 18.99
C GLY A 144 11.82 -10.02 18.84
N GLY A 145 11.51 -8.72 18.91
CA GLY A 145 10.14 -8.21 18.81
C GLY A 145 9.82 -7.50 17.48
N GLY A 146 10.81 -6.86 16.85
CA GLY A 146 10.61 -6.09 15.62
C GLY A 146 10.42 -6.97 14.39
N LEU A 147 11.18 -8.06 14.27
CA LEU A 147 11.17 -8.91 13.07
C LEU A 147 9.82 -9.64 12.91
N ASN A 148 9.24 -10.15 14.00
CA ASN A 148 7.89 -10.75 13.99
C ASN A 148 6.77 -9.76 13.69
N ARG A 149 6.99 -8.45 13.89
CA ARG A 149 6.00 -7.39 13.55
C ARG A 149 6.13 -6.91 12.11
N VAL A 150 7.34 -6.89 11.57
CA VAL A 150 7.64 -6.43 10.20
C VAL A 150 7.37 -7.51 9.17
N LEU A 151 7.67 -8.77 9.50
CA LEU A 151 7.56 -9.90 8.56
C LEU A 151 6.15 -10.05 7.94
N PRO A 152 5.04 -9.95 8.70
CA PRO A 152 3.70 -10.00 8.12
C PRO A 152 3.45 -8.87 7.12
N SER A 153 3.91 -7.65 7.41
CA SER A 153 3.75 -6.50 6.51
C SER A 153 4.59 -6.63 5.24
N VAL A 154 5.80 -7.18 5.34
CA VAL A 154 6.64 -7.47 4.17
C VAL A 154 6.00 -8.53 3.29
N ILE A 155 5.55 -9.65 3.88
CA ILE A 155 4.85 -10.71 3.14
C ILE A 155 3.59 -10.16 2.48
N GLN A 156 2.80 -9.36 3.18
CA GLN A 156 1.58 -8.77 2.65
C GLN A 156 1.86 -7.76 1.52
N LEU A 157 2.96 -7.01 1.60
CA LEU A 157 3.40 -6.14 0.51
C LEU A 157 3.81 -6.96 -0.72
N LEU A 158 4.62 -8.00 -0.54
CA LEU A 158 5.05 -8.90 -1.61
C LEU A 158 3.85 -9.59 -2.28
N LEU A 159 2.87 -10.04 -1.48
CA LEU A 159 1.61 -10.58 -1.97
C LEU A 159 0.82 -9.52 -2.75
N GLY A 160 0.75 -8.28 -2.27
CA GLY A 160 0.10 -7.19 -2.97
C GLY A 160 0.71 -6.92 -4.35
N ILE A 161 2.04 -6.84 -4.42
CA ILE A 161 2.80 -6.68 -5.67
C ILE A 161 2.57 -7.88 -6.59
N TRP A 162 2.64 -9.09 -6.06
CA TRP A 162 2.44 -10.32 -6.82
C TRP A 162 1.02 -10.44 -7.37
N LEU A 163 0.00 -10.07 -6.60
CA LEU A 163 -1.40 -10.05 -7.07
C LEU A 163 -1.61 -8.99 -8.15
N PHE A 164 -1.04 -7.79 -7.96
CA PHE A 164 -1.16 -6.69 -8.92
C PHE A 164 -0.50 -7.04 -10.26
N ALA A 165 0.78 -7.44 -10.23
CA ALA A 165 1.54 -7.78 -11.43
C ALA A 165 1.14 -9.14 -12.03
N GLY A 166 0.78 -10.11 -11.18
CA GLY A 166 0.50 -11.50 -11.53
C GLY A 166 -0.97 -11.80 -11.86
N SER A 167 -1.85 -10.80 -11.85
CA SER A 167 -3.30 -10.96 -12.11
C SER A 167 -3.63 -11.80 -13.35
N ARG A 168 -2.85 -11.65 -14.43
CA ARG A 168 -2.99 -12.46 -15.66
C ARG A 168 -2.67 -13.94 -15.46
N GLY A 169 -1.62 -14.25 -14.70
CA GLY A 169 -1.20 -15.62 -14.40
C GLY A 169 -2.20 -16.34 -13.50
N ILE A 170 -2.73 -15.64 -12.50
CA ILE A 170 -3.71 -16.18 -11.55
C ILE A 170 -5.00 -16.56 -12.27
N VAL A 171 -5.51 -15.70 -13.16
CA VAL A 171 -6.73 -16.01 -13.92
C VAL A 171 -6.52 -17.18 -14.88
N LYS A 172 -5.35 -17.30 -15.53
CA LYS A 172 -5.03 -18.48 -16.34
C LYS A 172 -4.99 -19.77 -15.52
N PHE A 173 -4.40 -19.71 -14.33
CA PHE A 173 -4.33 -20.85 -13.41
C PHE A 173 -5.73 -21.27 -12.93
N TRP A 174 -6.56 -20.29 -12.54
CA TRP A 174 -7.94 -20.54 -12.15
C TRP A 174 -8.77 -21.22 -13.25
N ASN A 175 -8.64 -20.73 -14.49
CA ASN A 175 -9.32 -21.32 -15.64
C ASN A 175 -8.81 -22.72 -16.00
N LYS A 176 -7.59 -23.08 -15.58
CA LYS A 176 -7.04 -24.43 -15.73
C LYS A 176 -7.60 -25.40 -14.70
N ILE A 177 -7.87 -24.94 -13.47
CA ILE A 177 -8.47 -25.77 -12.41
C ILE A 177 -9.95 -26.03 -12.68
N ARG A 178 -10.65 -25.05 -13.27
CA ARG A 178 -12.09 -25.15 -13.54
C ARG A 178 -12.42 -26.04 -14.74
N LYS A 179 -11.44 -26.34 -15.60
CA LYS A 179 -11.59 -27.25 -16.75
C LYS A 179 -11.18 -28.66 -16.36
#